data_AF-A0A538GS21-F1
#
_entry.id   AF-A0A538GS21-F1
#
_cell.length_a   1.000
_cell.length_b   1.000
_cell.length_c   1.000
_cell.angle_alpha   90.00
_cell.angle_beta   90.00
_cell.angle_gamma   90.00
#
_symmetry.space_group_name_H-M   'P 1'
#
loop_
_entity.id
_entity.type
_entity.pdbx_description
1 polymer ?
#
loop_
_entity_poly.entity_id
_entity_poly.type
_entity_poly.pdbx_seq_one_letter_code
_entity_poly.pdbx_strand_id
1 'polypeptide(L)'
;MADPRAVHGPRRRPHARQGRQRPHGRLAPRAARDGQPPAGDAAGRGRLRAGLPDPGGEASRGRLVRRRRFRAVRKLPVVFICDNNQWAYSTPTYLEYATEHVADRAEAYGFEGVVVDGTDVLAVYREARRAIEKARSGGGPTLVECLTLRMEGHAVHDDAFYVPKDMFERWAENDPLERFRTWLREHADLNDEQEDEITSGVKKLLNDALSRAEESPLPEPSSLLDGVFATPEDLDTPHHK
;
A
#
# COMPACT_ATOMS: atom_id res chain seq x y z
N MET A 1 13.10 60.77 30.12
CA MET A 1 14.03 61.45 29.17
C MET A 1 14.70 60.38 28.32
N ALA A 2 14.78 60.63 27.01
CA ALA A 2 15.11 59.66 25.98
C ALA A 2 16.62 59.48 25.73
N ASP A 3 16.93 58.33 25.13
CA ASP A 3 18.18 57.85 24.50
C ASP A 3 18.92 58.89 23.63
N PRO A 4 20.25 58.79 23.50
CA PRO A 4 20.80 58.81 22.14
C PRO A 4 22.04 57.91 21.86
N ARG A 5 21.88 57.06 20.84
CA ARG A 5 22.71 56.90 19.61
C ARG A 5 24.19 56.46 19.70
N ALA A 6 24.39 55.21 19.27
CA ALA A 6 25.22 54.72 18.14
C ALA A 6 26.74 55.04 18.06
N VAL A 7 27.56 53.97 18.07
CA VAL A 7 28.84 53.90 17.33
C VAL A 7 29.00 52.51 16.67
N HIS A 8 29.34 52.51 15.39
CA HIS A 8 29.48 51.37 14.49
C HIS A 8 30.71 50.48 14.77
N GLY A 9 30.53 49.15 14.71
CA GLY A 9 31.57 48.14 14.55
C GLY A 9 31.31 47.27 13.29
N PRO A 10 32.34 46.65 12.69
CA PRO A 10 32.30 46.19 11.30
C PRO A 10 31.42 44.94 11.07
N ARG A 11 30.76 44.95 9.91
CA ARG A 11 29.80 43.98 9.40
C ARG A 11 30.41 42.57 9.31
N ARG A 12 29.90 41.62 10.11
CA ARG A 12 30.08 40.18 9.85
C ARG A 12 29.24 39.77 8.64
N ARG A 13 29.87 39.10 7.68
CA ARG A 13 29.20 38.49 6.51
C ARG A 13 28.14 37.49 6.99
N PRO A 14 26.88 37.54 6.54
CA PRO A 14 25.92 36.50 6.88
C PRO A 14 26.24 35.22 6.12
N HIS A 15 26.33 34.12 6.86
CA HIS A 15 26.33 32.76 6.34
C HIS A 15 25.15 32.57 5.38
N ALA A 16 25.44 31.93 4.24
CA ALA A 16 24.44 31.56 3.24
C ALA A 16 23.29 30.79 3.92
N ARG A 17 22.08 31.32 3.77
CA ARG A 17 20.84 30.64 4.17
C ARG A 17 20.78 29.29 3.46
N GLN A 18 20.83 28.21 4.22
CA GLN A 18 20.41 26.89 3.75
C GLN A 18 19.01 27.01 3.16
N GLY A 19 18.87 26.49 1.94
CA GLY A 19 17.63 26.53 1.18
C GLY A 19 16.48 25.91 1.97
N ARG A 20 15.35 26.61 1.99
CA ARG A 20 14.07 26.08 2.45
C ARG A 20 13.81 24.75 1.74
N GLN A 21 13.72 23.67 2.50
CA GLN A 21 13.18 22.41 2.02
C GLN A 21 11.79 22.68 1.43
N ARG A 22 11.62 22.37 0.15
CA ARG A 22 10.31 22.41 -0.50
C ARG A 22 9.47 21.25 0.06
N PRO A 23 8.17 21.45 0.34
CA PRO A 23 7.32 20.35 0.79
C PRO A 23 7.27 19.26 -0.28
N HIS A 24 7.12 18.02 0.18
CA HIS A 24 6.92 16.82 -0.63
C HIS A 24 6.09 17.10 -1.88
N GLY A 25 6.62 16.66 -3.03
CA GLY A 25 6.03 16.89 -4.34
C GLY A 25 4.53 16.64 -4.35
N ARG A 26 3.76 17.68 -4.68
CA ARG A 26 2.40 17.53 -5.16
C ARG A 26 2.47 16.62 -6.38
N LEU A 27 2.03 15.37 -6.26
CA LEU A 27 1.59 14.60 -7.41
C LEU A 27 0.46 15.41 -8.05
N ALA A 28 0.77 16.03 -9.20
CA ALA A 28 -0.21 16.66 -10.07
C ALA A 28 -1.38 15.67 -10.30
N PRO A 29 -2.62 16.16 -10.39
CA PRO A 29 -3.78 15.30 -10.48
C PRO A 29 -3.64 14.39 -11.70
N ARG A 30 -3.47 13.08 -11.47
CA ARG A 30 -3.94 12.10 -12.46
C ARG A 30 -5.44 12.31 -12.54
N ALA A 31 -5.83 13.10 -13.54
CA ALA A 31 -7.19 13.22 -14.04
C ALA A 31 -7.80 11.83 -14.03
N ALA A 32 -9.06 11.77 -13.62
CA ALA A 32 -9.88 10.61 -13.89
C ALA A 32 -9.65 10.20 -15.34
N ARG A 33 -9.37 8.92 -15.59
CA ARG A 33 -9.57 8.36 -16.92
C ARG A 33 -11.09 8.37 -17.15
N ASP A 34 -11.64 9.54 -17.44
CA ASP A 34 -13.00 9.78 -17.94
C ASP A 34 -13.01 9.49 -19.45
N GLY A 35 -12.53 8.31 -19.84
CA GLY A 35 -12.32 7.95 -21.24
C GLY A 35 -12.17 6.45 -21.48
N GLN A 36 -12.62 5.62 -20.56
CA GLN A 36 -12.88 4.21 -20.87
C GLN A 36 -14.41 4.09 -21.02
N PRO A 37 -14.92 3.62 -22.18
CA PRO A 37 -16.36 3.63 -22.45
C PRO A 37 -17.11 2.86 -21.34
N PRO A 38 -18.38 3.18 -21.10
CA PRO A 38 -19.20 2.32 -20.25
C PRO A 38 -19.21 0.93 -20.90
N ALA A 39 -18.51 -0.02 -20.29
CA ALA A 39 -18.75 -1.43 -20.58
C ALA A 39 -20.13 -1.73 -20.00
N GLY A 40 -21.15 -1.38 -20.77
CA GLY A 40 -22.44 -2.02 -20.72
C GLY A 40 -22.24 -3.51 -20.99
N ASP A 41 -23.00 -4.29 -20.24
CA ASP A 41 -23.38 -5.67 -20.47
C ASP A 41 -22.66 -6.39 -21.62
N ALA A 42 -21.51 -6.99 -21.30
CA ALA A 42 -20.86 -7.99 -22.14
C ALA A 42 -20.42 -9.14 -21.24
N ALA A 43 -21.32 -10.11 -21.12
CA ALA A 43 -21.10 -11.52 -20.79
C ALA A 43 -19.72 -11.89 -20.19
N GLY A 44 -19.73 -12.21 -18.88
CA GLY A 44 -19.00 -13.38 -18.40
C GLY A 44 -17.50 -13.27 -18.10
N ARG A 45 -16.90 -12.09 -17.94
CA ARG A 45 -15.52 -11.98 -17.39
C ARG A 45 -15.37 -10.84 -16.39
N GLY A 46 -15.74 -11.09 -15.14
CA GLY A 46 -15.48 -10.20 -14.01
C GLY A 46 -13.98 -10.01 -13.78
N ARG A 47 -13.39 -8.94 -14.31
CA ARG A 47 -12.02 -8.53 -13.98
C ARG A 47 -12.00 -7.99 -12.54
N LEU A 48 -11.56 -8.84 -11.62
CA LEU A 48 -11.30 -8.47 -10.24
C LEU A 48 -10.14 -7.46 -10.19
N ARG A 49 -10.37 -6.28 -9.63
CA ARG A 49 -9.29 -5.37 -9.24
C ARG A 49 -9.14 -5.43 -7.73
N ALA A 50 -8.16 -6.19 -7.25
CA ALA A 50 -7.65 -6.03 -5.90
C ALA A 50 -7.09 -4.60 -5.78
N GLY A 51 -7.60 -3.82 -4.84
CA GLY A 51 -6.96 -2.56 -4.45
C GLY A 51 -5.55 -2.83 -3.92
N LEU A 52 -4.62 -1.91 -4.18
CA LEU A 52 -3.27 -1.92 -3.60
C LEU A 52 -3.33 -2.15 -2.07
N PRO A 53 -2.36 -2.86 -1.47
CA PRO A 53 -2.21 -2.86 -0.01
C PRO A 53 -2.09 -1.41 0.47
N ASP A 54 -3.02 -1.02 1.33
CA ASP A 54 -3.21 0.35 1.81
C ASP A 54 -2.68 0.42 3.25
N PRO A 55 -1.45 0.93 3.49
CA PRO A 55 -1.01 1.23 4.84
C PRO A 55 -1.97 2.29 5.39
N GLY A 56 -2.52 2.10 6.58
CA GLY A 56 -3.70 2.83 7.10
C GLY A 56 -3.77 4.36 6.90
N GLY A 57 -2.65 5.05 6.65
CA GLY A 57 -2.62 6.46 6.24
C GLY A 57 -3.10 6.76 4.81
N GLU A 58 -3.01 5.85 3.83
CA GLU A 58 -3.63 6.11 2.51
C GLU A 58 -5.15 6.02 2.57
N ALA A 59 -5.70 5.26 3.53
CA ALA A 59 -7.14 5.11 3.75
C ALA A 59 -7.86 6.43 4.04
N SER A 60 -7.16 7.42 4.62
CA SER A 60 -7.68 8.75 4.95
C SER A 60 -7.63 9.75 3.79
N ARG A 61 -7.00 9.41 2.66
CA ARG A 61 -6.90 10.32 1.51
C ARG A 61 -8.26 10.52 0.84
N GLY A 62 -8.69 11.77 0.67
CA GLY A 62 -9.98 12.12 0.04
C GLY A 62 -10.18 11.61 -1.40
N ARG A 63 -9.11 11.22 -2.12
CA ARG A 63 -9.22 10.54 -3.42
C ARG A 63 -9.80 9.12 -3.28
N LEU A 64 -9.47 8.42 -2.21
CA LEU A 64 -9.94 7.06 -1.96
C LEU A 64 -11.43 7.05 -1.58
N VAL A 65 -11.84 8.01 -0.74
CA VAL A 65 -13.26 8.26 -0.39
C VAL A 65 -14.12 8.40 -1.65
N ARG A 66 -13.70 9.25 -2.60
CA ARG A 66 -14.42 9.45 -3.87
C ARG A 66 -14.49 8.18 -4.72
N ARG A 67 -13.41 7.42 -4.80
CA ARG A 67 -13.35 6.16 -5.55
C ARG A 67 -14.25 5.08 -4.95
N ARG A 68 -14.27 4.96 -3.62
CA ARG A 68 -15.10 3.99 -2.90
C ARG A 68 -16.58 4.29 -3.11
N ARG A 69 -17.01 5.55 -2.93
CA ARG A 69 -18.40 5.97 -3.19
C ARG A 69 -18.87 5.67 -4.63
N PHE A 70 -18.08 6.03 -5.63
CA PHE A 70 -18.44 5.78 -7.04
C PHE A 70 -18.62 4.28 -7.33
N ARG A 71 -17.72 3.44 -6.81
CA ARG A 71 -17.78 1.98 -6.98
C ARG A 71 -18.97 1.37 -6.26
N ALA A 72 -19.32 1.89 -5.10
CA ALA A 72 -20.48 1.46 -4.34
C ALA A 72 -21.79 1.72 -5.09
N VAL A 73 -22.00 2.96 -5.56
CA VAL A 73 -23.20 3.35 -6.32
C VAL A 73 -23.38 2.47 -7.58
N ARG A 74 -22.28 2.09 -8.22
CA ARG A 74 -22.29 1.26 -9.44
C ARG A 74 -22.19 -0.25 -9.16
N LYS A 75 -22.18 -0.68 -7.90
CA LYS A 75 -21.98 -2.08 -7.47
C LYS A 75 -20.83 -2.79 -8.21
N LEU A 76 -19.71 -2.08 -8.40
CA LEU A 76 -18.61 -2.61 -9.19
C LEU A 76 -17.96 -3.82 -8.47
N PRO A 77 -17.49 -4.85 -9.23
CA PRO A 77 -16.89 -6.06 -8.67
C PRO A 77 -15.47 -5.78 -8.14
N VAL A 78 -15.39 -5.20 -6.94
CA VAL A 78 -14.15 -4.66 -6.36
C VAL A 78 -14.01 -5.12 -4.92
N VAL A 79 -12.84 -5.65 -4.58
CA VAL A 79 -12.44 -5.89 -3.19
C VAL A 79 -11.33 -4.91 -2.84
N PHE A 80 -11.56 -4.12 -1.80
CA PHE A 80 -10.54 -3.26 -1.20
C PHE A 80 -9.87 -4.05 -0.10
N ILE A 81 -8.54 -4.09 -0.11
CA ILE A 81 -7.75 -4.64 0.99
C ILE A 81 -7.06 -3.47 1.68
N CYS A 82 -7.21 -3.38 3.01
CA CYS A 82 -6.44 -2.45 3.84
C CYS A 82 -5.45 -3.28 4.66
N ASP A 83 -4.18 -2.95 4.53
CA ASP A 83 -3.11 -3.57 5.31
C ASP A 83 -2.82 -2.63 6.49
N ASN A 84 -3.58 -2.82 7.56
CA ASN A 84 -3.49 -1.95 8.72
C ASN A 84 -2.36 -2.42 9.64
N ASN A 85 -1.17 -1.89 9.36
CA ASN A 85 0.06 -2.15 10.08
C ASN A 85 0.29 -1.26 11.32
N GLN A 86 -0.77 -0.64 11.84
CA GLN A 86 -0.81 0.26 13.00
C GLN A 86 -0.18 1.67 12.83
N TRP A 87 0.54 1.94 11.74
CA TRP A 87 1.28 3.21 11.58
C TRP A 87 1.30 3.76 10.15
N ALA A 88 0.96 5.04 10.01
CA ALA A 88 1.19 5.82 8.80
C ALA A 88 2.52 6.58 8.94
N TYR A 89 3.60 6.03 8.40
CA TYR A 89 4.97 6.47 8.73
C TYR A 89 5.15 6.41 10.26
N SER A 90 5.15 7.56 10.93
CA SER A 90 5.30 7.76 12.38
C SER A 90 4.03 8.28 13.05
N THR A 91 2.90 8.31 12.33
CA THR A 91 1.60 8.66 12.88
C THR A 91 0.85 7.38 13.26
N PRO A 92 0.53 7.15 14.54
CA PRO A 92 -0.23 5.99 14.98
C PRO A 92 -1.71 6.11 14.59
N THR A 93 -2.41 4.98 14.51
CA THR A 93 -3.82 4.90 14.07
C THR A 93 -4.75 5.88 14.81
N TYR A 94 -4.61 6.02 16.13
CA TYR A 94 -5.46 6.89 16.95
C TYR A 94 -5.28 8.40 16.66
N LEU A 95 -4.21 8.79 15.97
CA LEU A 95 -4.03 10.16 15.44
C LEU A 95 -4.41 10.27 13.96
N GLU A 96 -4.49 9.14 13.25
CA GLU A 96 -4.83 9.08 11.84
C GLU A 96 -6.34 9.08 11.61
N TYR A 97 -7.10 8.42 12.50
CA TYR A 97 -8.54 8.31 12.36
C TYR A 97 -9.31 8.10 13.67
N ALA A 98 -10.58 8.50 13.65
CA ALA A 98 -11.47 8.47 14.80
C ALA A 98 -12.37 7.22 14.88
N THR A 99 -12.43 6.40 13.81
CA THR A 99 -13.14 5.12 13.84
C THR A 99 -12.29 4.07 14.56
N GLU A 100 -12.91 3.03 15.11
CA GLU A 100 -12.17 1.94 15.74
C GLU A 100 -11.37 1.17 14.68
N HIS A 101 -12.02 0.91 13.53
CA HIS A 101 -11.43 0.22 12.39
C HIS A 101 -11.57 1.04 11.11
N VAL A 102 -10.68 0.80 10.13
CA VAL A 102 -10.83 1.38 8.78
C VAL A 102 -12.03 0.75 8.07
N ALA A 103 -12.33 -0.51 8.35
CA ALA A 103 -13.46 -1.28 7.84
C ALA A 103 -14.80 -0.60 8.13
N ASP A 104 -14.96 0.06 9.28
CA ASP A 104 -16.20 0.75 9.68
C ASP A 104 -16.60 1.84 8.68
N ARG A 105 -15.63 2.42 7.98
CA ARG A 105 -15.89 3.44 6.95
C ARG A 105 -16.64 2.88 5.74
N ALA A 106 -16.64 1.57 5.53
CA ALA A 106 -17.32 0.93 4.41
C ALA A 106 -18.84 1.14 4.46
N GLU A 107 -19.42 1.14 5.67
CA GLU A 107 -20.85 1.36 5.88
C GLU A 107 -21.27 2.73 5.35
N ALA A 108 -20.48 3.77 5.62
CA ALA A 108 -20.71 5.12 5.10
C ALA A 108 -20.64 5.24 3.57
N TYR A 109 -20.13 4.21 2.89
CA TYR A 109 -20.14 4.09 1.43
C TYR A 109 -21.24 3.17 0.90
N GLY A 110 -21.99 2.48 1.76
CA GLY A 110 -23.06 1.57 1.39
C GLY A 110 -22.57 0.18 0.98
N PHE A 111 -21.45 -0.30 1.53
CA PHE A 111 -20.98 -1.67 1.31
C PHE A 111 -20.31 -2.26 2.56
N GLU A 112 -20.03 -3.56 2.50
CA GLU A 112 -19.53 -4.33 3.65
C GLU A 112 -18.06 -4.01 3.96
N GLY A 113 -17.77 -3.80 5.24
CA GLY A 113 -16.44 -3.79 5.82
C GLY A 113 -16.26 -5.02 6.71
N VAL A 114 -15.11 -5.68 6.65
CA VAL A 114 -14.75 -6.79 7.52
C VAL A 114 -13.33 -6.59 8.04
N VAL A 115 -13.15 -6.81 9.33
CA VAL A 115 -11.83 -6.82 9.98
C VAL A 115 -11.39 -8.27 10.13
N VAL A 116 -10.15 -8.56 9.76
CA VAL A 116 -9.54 -9.89 9.85
C VAL A 116 -8.19 -9.79 10.54
N ASP A 117 -7.85 -10.81 11.31
CA ASP A 117 -6.49 -11.00 11.79
C ASP A 117 -5.56 -11.19 10.57
N GLY A 118 -4.74 -10.18 10.30
CA GLY A 118 -3.83 -10.15 9.15
C GLY A 118 -2.63 -11.09 9.30
N THR A 119 -2.39 -11.63 10.51
CA THR A 119 -1.35 -12.62 10.76
C THR A 119 -1.83 -14.06 10.55
N ASP A 120 -3.14 -14.26 10.39
CA ASP A 120 -3.74 -15.55 10.07
C ASP A 120 -4.01 -15.65 8.56
N VAL A 121 -3.09 -16.27 7.83
CA VAL A 121 -3.19 -16.42 6.37
C VAL A 121 -4.46 -17.16 5.93
N LEU A 122 -4.96 -18.10 6.73
CA LEU A 122 -6.17 -18.86 6.41
C LEU A 122 -7.42 -18.01 6.61
N ALA A 123 -7.48 -17.18 7.66
CA ALA A 123 -8.55 -16.22 7.87
C ALA A 123 -8.58 -15.18 6.74
N VAL A 124 -7.42 -14.60 6.39
CA VAL A 124 -7.29 -13.65 5.28
C VAL A 124 -7.75 -14.30 3.96
N TYR A 125 -7.30 -15.53 3.67
CA TYR A 125 -7.70 -16.25 2.47
C TYR A 125 -9.22 -16.45 2.41
N ARG A 126 -9.84 -16.90 3.51
CA ARG A 126 -11.29 -17.15 3.59
C ARG A 126 -12.10 -15.88 3.34
N GLU A 127 -11.77 -14.79 4.02
CA GLU A 127 -12.51 -13.53 3.87
C GLU A 127 -12.28 -12.88 2.51
N ALA A 128 -11.04 -12.93 1.99
CA ALA A 128 -10.75 -12.46 0.64
C ALA A 128 -11.54 -13.27 -0.40
N ARG A 129 -11.57 -14.60 -0.29
CA ARG A 129 -12.33 -15.47 -1.19
C ARG A 129 -13.82 -15.15 -1.17
N ARG A 130 -14.42 -15.04 0.02
CA ARG A 130 -15.83 -14.66 0.19
C ARG A 130 -16.14 -13.30 -0.45
N ALA A 131 -15.31 -12.29 -0.20
CA ALA A 131 -15.45 -10.95 -0.77
C ALA A 131 -15.35 -10.96 -2.30
N ILE A 132 -14.43 -11.78 -2.85
CA ILE A 132 -14.22 -11.95 -4.30
C ILE A 132 -15.44 -12.61 -4.94
N GLU A 133 -15.95 -13.69 -4.35
CA GLU A 133 -17.12 -14.41 -4.85
C GLU A 133 -18.37 -13.50 -4.85
N LYS A 134 -18.61 -12.77 -3.76
CA LYS A 134 -19.67 -11.75 -3.65
C LYS A 134 -19.53 -10.66 -4.71
N ALA A 135 -18.33 -10.11 -4.89
CA ALA A 135 -18.08 -9.08 -5.88
C ALA A 135 -18.38 -9.59 -7.30
N ARG A 136 -17.96 -10.82 -7.63
CA ARG A 136 -18.20 -11.46 -8.93
C ARG A 136 -19.67 -11.77 -9.18
N SER A 137 -20.45 -12.10 -8.15
CA SER A 137 -21.88 -12.36 -8.27
C SER A 137 -22.75 -11.09 -8.31
N GLY A 138 -22.15 -9.91 -8.41
CA GLY A 138 -22.87 -8.62 -8.45
C GLY A 138 -23.30 -8.11 -7.07
N GLY A 139 -22.81 -8.72 -5.98
CA GLY A 139 -23.05 -8.28 -4.60
C GLY A 139 -22.36 -6.96 -4.22
N GLY A 140 -21.65 -6.34 -5.16
CA GLY A 140 -20.97 -5.07 -4.99
C GLY A 140 -19.64 -5.18 -4.23
N PRO A 141 -19.05 -4.04 -3.85
CA PRO A 141 -17.74 -4.01 -3.24
C PRO A 141 -17.71 -4.53 -1.80
N THR A 142 -16.51 -4.86 -1.32
CA THR A 142 -16.23 -5.19 0.09
C THR A 142 -14.87 -4.59 0.47
N LEU A 143 -14.72 -4.09 1.70
CA LEU A 143 -13.45 -3.68 2.30
C LEU A 143 -13.03 -4.72 3.32
N VAL A 144 -11.89 -5.38 3.10
CA VAL A 144 -11.26 -6.29 4.04
C VAL A 144 -10.09 -5.53 4.67
N GLU A 145 -10.11 -5.35 5.98
CA GLU A 145 -9.02 -4.78 6.75
C GLU A 145 -8.26 -5.88 7.47
N CYS A 146 -7.02 -6.09 7.07
CA CYS A 146 -6.10 -7.02 7.71
C CYS A 146 -5.35 -6.27 8.81
N LEU A 147 -5.58 -6.63 10.07
CA LEU A 147 -4.84 -6.08 11.20
C LEU A 147 -3.49 -6.80 11.32
N THR A 148 -2.40 -6.04 11.25
CA THR A 148 -1.03 -6.56 11.39
C THR A 148 -0.13 -5.49 12.03
N LEU A 149 1.17 -5.76 12.14
CA LEU A 149 2.19 -4.78 12.49
C LEU A 149 3.30 -4.77 11.44
N ARG A 150 3.79 -3.58 11.08
CA ARG A 150 5.04 -3.45 10.33
C ARG A 150 6.20 -3.68 11.30
N MET A 151 6.84 -4.84 11.20
CA MET A 151 7.92 -5.26 12.10
C MET A 151 9.23 -4.47 11.94
N GLU A 152 9.30 -3.60 10.93
CA GLU A 152 10.46 -2.76 10.58
C GLU A 152 10.06 -1.29 10.40
N GLY A 153 11.06 -0.43 10.21
CA GLY A 153 10.88 0.97 9.82
C GLY A 153 10.00 1.18 8.60
N HIS A 154 9.46 2.39 8.42
CA HIS A 154 8.70 2.74 7.22
C HIS A 154 9.53 2.60 5.94
N ALA A 155 10.84 2.82 6.05
CA ALA A 155 11.80 2.70 4.96
C ALA A 155 13.17 2.32 5.55
N VAL A 156 14.14 2.01 4.67
CA VAL A 156 15.51 1.59 5.04
C VAL A 156 16.22 2.55 6.00
N HIS A 157 15.87 3.84 6.00
CA HIS A 157 16.49 4.87 6.84
C HIS A 157 15.69 5.19 8.12
N ASP A 158 14.54 4.55 8.31
CA ASP A 158 13.69 4.72 9.47
C ASP A 158 13.94 3.57 10.43
N ASP A 159 14.33 3.87 11.66
CA ASP A 159 14.63 2.90 12.71
C ASP A 159 13.41 2.60 13.61
N ALA A 160 12.24 3.15 13.28
CA ALA A 160 10.98 2.94 13.98
C ALA A 160 11.00 3.33 15.48
N PHE A 161 11.83 4.29 15.91
CA PHE A 161 11.95 4.68 17.33
C PHE A 161 10.63 5.11 17.98
N TYR A 162 9.64 5.51 17.18
CA TYR A 162 8.30 5.93 17.62
C TYR A 162 7.36 4.76 17.92
N VAL A 163 7.71 3.54 17.55
CA VAL A 163 6.93 2.33 17.83
C VAL A 163 7.37 1.74 19.18
N PRO A 164 6.44 1.49 20.11
CA PRO A 164 6.77 0.87 21.40
C PRO A 164 7.39 -0.53 21.23
N LYS A 165 8.42 -0.84 22.02
CA LYS A 165 9.15 -2.13 21.94
C LYS A 165 8.28 -3.34 22.31
N ASP A 166 7.45 -3.18 23.34
CA ASP A 166 6.47 -4.17 23.79
C ASP A 166 5.46 -4.53 22.69
N MET A 167 5.16 -3.57 21.80
CA MET A 167 4.32 -3.84 20.63
C MET A 167 5.02 -4.80 19.66
N PHE A 168 6.31 -4.61 19.36
CA PHE A 168 7.06 -5.56 18.52
C PHE A 168 7.12 -6.95 19.15
N GLU A 169 7.41 -7.03 20.46
CA GLU A 169 7.47 -8.30 21.19
C GLU A 169 6.15 -9.07 21.08
N ARG A 170 5.03 -8.41 21.35
CA ARG A 170 3.69 -9.02 21.27
C ARG A 170 3.30 -9.47 19.86
N TRP A 171 3.66 -8.70 18.83
CA TRP A 171 3.34 -9.07 17.45
C TRP A 171 4.30 -10.14 16.91
N ALA A 172 5.54 -10.21 17.40
CA ALA A 172 6.47 -11.28 17.07
C ALA A 172 6.01 -12.66 17.59
N GLU A 173 5.29 -12.70 18.72
CA GLU A 173 4.63 -13.93 19.20
C GLU A 173 3.59 -14.48 18.21
N ASN A 174 3.05 -13.61 17.35
CA ASN A 174 2.04 -13.94 16.34
C ASN A 174 2.62 -13.85 14.92
N ASP A 175 3.90 -14.19 14.74
CA ASP A 175 4.52 -14.19 13.42
C ASP A 175 3.71 -15.07 12.44
N PRO A 176 3.28 -14.52 11.29
CA PRO A 176 2.41 -15.24 10.35
C PRO A 176 3.08 -16.46 9.71
N LEU A 177 4.41 -16.44 9.53
CA LEU A 177 5.15 -17.57 8.98
C LEU A 177 5.22 -18.70 10.00
N GLU A 178 5.61 -18.41 11.25
CA GLU A 178 5.71 -19.45 12.29
C GLU A 178 4.32 -20.00 12.67
N ARG A 179 3.31 -19.13 12.72
CA ARG A 179 1.92 -19.56 12.95
C ARG A 179 1.43 -20.50 11.85
N PHE A 180 1.66 -20.15 10.59
CA PHE A 180 1.22 -21.00 9.48
C PHE A 180 2.06 -22.27 9.32
N ARG A 181 3.38 -22.19 9.59
CA ARG A 181 4.27 -23.34 9.66
C ARG A 181 3.79 -24.37 10.67
N THR A 182 3.45 -23.91 11.88
CA THR A 182 2.89 -24.77 12.94
C THR A 182 1.60 -25.43 12.46
N TRP A 183 0.69 -24.65 11.88
CA TRP A 183 -0.56 -25.18 11.33
C TRP A 183 -0.34 -26.25 10.26
N LEU A 184 0.62 -26.05 9.34
CA LEU A 184 0.96 -27.01 8.29
C LEU A 184 1.56 -28.31 8.84
N ARG A 185 2.38 -28.23 9.89
CA ARG A 185 2.94 -29.42 10.56
C ARG A 185 1.85 -30.25 11.24
N GLU A 186 0.86 -29.58 11.82
CA GLU A 186 -0.23 -30.23 12.54
C GLU A 186 -1.34 -30.78 11.63
N HIS A 187 -1.59 -30.14 10.48
CA HIS A 187 -2.79 -30.41 9.67
C HIS A 187 -2.52 -30.79 8.21
N ALA A 188 -1.28 -30.65 7.72
CA ALA A 188 -0.92 -30.85 6.32
C ALA A 188 0.37 -31.67 6.13
N ASP A 189 0.81 -32.40 7.16
CA ASP A 189 1.96 -33.30 7.16
C ASP A 189 3.27 -32.65 6.66
N LEU A 190 3.44 -31.35 6.88
CA LEU A 190 4.69 -30.66 6.55
C LEU A 190 5.84 -31.26 7.36
N ASN A 191 6.81 -31.84 6.68
CA ASN A 191 8.01 -32.40 7.29
C ASN A 191 9.25 -31.53 7.05
N ASP A 192 10.34 -31.88 7.72
CA ASP A 192 11.59 -31.10 7.67
C ASP A 192 12.21 -31.11 6.27
N GLU A 193 12.15 -32.23 5.54
CA GLU A 193 12.67 -32.32 4.17
C GLU A 193 11.96 -31.36 3.22
N GLN A 194 10.62 -31.33 3.27
CA GLN A 194 9.79 -30.41 2.48
C GLN A 194 10.06 -28.95 2.83
N GLU A 195 10.22 -28.64 4.12
CA GLU A 195 10.52 -27.28 4.55
C GLU A 195 11.91 -26.82 4.09
N ASP A 196 12.91 -27.71 4.16
CA ASP A 196 14.25 -27.46 3.67
C ASP A 196 14.28 -27.28 2.14
N GLU A 197 13.50 -28.06 1.40
CA GLU A 197 13.30 -27.89 -0.05
C GLU A 197 12.71 -26.52 -0.38
N ILE A 198 11.66 -26.09 0.32
CA ILE A 198 11.07 -24.75 0.14
C ILE A 198 12.10 -23.66 0.45
N THR A 199 12.77 -23.77 1.60
CA THR A 199 13.74 -22.78 2.08
C THR A 199 14.92 -22.64 1.12
N SER A 200 15.49 -23.77 0.68
CA SER A 200 16.60 -23.78 -0.28
C SER A 200 16.16 -23.27 -1.65
N GLY A 201 14.95 -23.61 -2.10
CA GLY A 201 14.35 -23.10 -3.34
C GLY A 201 14.19 -21.58 -3.32
N VAL A 202 13.66 -21.01 -2.23
CA VAL A 202 13.52 -19.55 -2.07
C VAL A 202 14.89 -18.87 -2.03
N LYS A 203 15.86 -19.41 -1.28
CA LYS A 203 17.23 -18.87 -1.23
C LYS A 203 17.88 -18.84 -2.61
N LYS A 204 17.75 -19.93 -3.38
CA LYS A 204 18.27 -20.00 -4.76
C LYS A 204 17.60 -18.94 -5.64
N LEU A 205 16.27 -18.83 -5.60
CA LEU A 205 15.52 -17.85 -6.37
C LEU A 205 15.98 -16.42 -6.08
N LEU A 206 16.20 -16.08 -4.80
CA LEU A 206 16.66 -14.75 -4.38
C LEU A 206 18.09 -14.47 -4.86
N ASN A 207 19.00 -15.43 -4.71
CA ASN A 207 20.38 -15.28 -5.19
C ASN A 207 20.42 -15.09 -6.71
N ASP A 208 19.70 -15.92 -7.47
CA ASP A 208 19.62 -15.82 -8.93
C ASP A 208 18.99 -14.48 -9.37
N ALA A 209 18.02 -13.95 -8.62
CA ALA A 209 17.45 -12.63 -8.87
C ALA A 209 18.43 -11.49 -8.58
N LEU A 210 19.19 -11.59 -7.49
CA LEU A 210 20.20 -10.60 -7.12
C LEU A 210 21.33 -10.56 -8.15
N SER A 211 21.90 -11.71 -8.52
CA SER A 211 22.96 -11.79 -9.53
C SER A 211 22.50 -11.19 -10.86
N ARG A 212 21.28 -11.51 -11.32
CA ARG A 212 20.74 -10.89 -12.54
C ARG A 212 20.58 -9.38 -12.41
N ALA A 213 20.16 -8.88 -11.25
CA ALA A 213 19.98 -7.45 -11.03
C ALA A 213 21.33 -6.71 -11.00
N GLU A 214 22.37 -7.31 -10.41
CA GLU A 214 23.73 -6.75 -10.34
C GLU A 214 24.46 -6.81 -11.69
N GLU A 215 24.25 -7.86 -12.47
CA GLU A 215 24.81 -8.03 -13.82
C GLU A 215 24.07 -7.22 -14.89
N SER A 216 22.85 -6.75 -14.59
CA SER A 216 22.07 -5.97 -15.54
C SER A 216 22.76 -4.63 -15.83
N PRO A 217 22.97 -4.28 -17.11
CA PRO A 217 23.55 -2.98 -17.44
C PRO A 217 22.63 -1.86 -16.97
N LEU A 218 23.23 -0.73 -16.60
CA LEU A 218 22.47 0.49 -16.37
C LEU A 218 21.73 0.89 -17.65
N PRO A 219 20.54 1.51 -17.54
CA PRO A 219 19.84 2.00 -18.72
C PRO A 219 20.69 3.04 -19.45
N GLU A 220 20.66 2.98 -20.78
CA GLU A 220 21.37 3.94 -21.62
C GLU A 220 20.84 5.37 -21.39
N PRO A 221 21.70 6.40 -21.33
CA PRO A 221 21.23 7.78 -21.14
C PRO A 221 20.21 8.24 -22.19
N SER A 222 20.24 7.66 -23.39
CA SER A 222 19.27 7.93 -24.46
C SER A 222 17.85 7.49 -24.13
N SER A 223 17.66 6.48 -23.28
CA SER A 223 16.34 5.98 -22.87
C SER A 223 15.67 6.85 -21.81
N LEU A 224 16.30 7.97 -21.41
CA LEU A 224 15.79 8.86 -20.35
C LEU A 224 14.37 9.38 -20.62
N LEU A 225 14.03 9.60 -21.90
CA LEU A 225 12.73 10.13 -22.30
C LEU A 225 11.71 9.05 -22.68
N ASP A 226 12.11 7.77 -22.65
CA ASP A 226 11.23 6.67 -23.00
C ASP A 226 10.09 6.55 -21.97
N GLY A 227 8.87 6.31 -22.45
CA GLY A 227 7.68 6.19 -21.60
C GLY A 227 7.14 7.50 -21.00
N VAL A 228 7.72 8.66 -21.34
CA VAL A 228 7.17 9.98 -20.97
C VAL A 228 5.84 10.25 -21.68
N PHE A 229 5.82 9.96 -22.99
CA PHE A 229 4.62 9.94 -23.81
C PHE A 229 4.49 8.57 -24.48
N ALA A 230 3.25 8.15 -24.74
CA ALA A 230 3.01 7.06 -25.66
C ALA A 230 3.41 7.51 -27.07
N THR A 231 4.02 6.63 -27.84
CA THR A 231 4.22 6.86 -29.28
C THR A 231 2.89 6.65 -30.02
N PRO A 232 2.69 7.26 -31.21
CA PRO A 232 1.54 6.95 -32.05
C PRO A 232 1.36 5.45 -32.31
N GLU A 233 2.44 4.69 -32.36
CA GLU A 233 2.46 3.24 -32.53
C GLU A 233 1.97 2.48 -31.28
N ASP A 234 2.17 3.03 -30.08
CA ASP A 234 1.64 2.49 -28.81
C ASP A 234 0.12 2.72 -28.65
N LEU A 235 -0.46 3.59 -29.48
CA LEU A 235 -1.84 4.06 -29.35
C LEU A 235 -2.84 3.27 -30.20
N ASP A 236 -2.50 2.07 -30.69
CA ASP A 236 -3.41 1.20 -31.43
C ASP A 236 -4.56 0.69 -30.54
N THR A 237 -5.49 1.60 -30.26
CA THR A 237 -6.69 1.39 -29.48
C THR A 237 -7.89 1.75 -30.36
N PRO A 238 -9.04 1.05 -30.22
CA PRO A 238 -10.21 1.23 -31.08
C PRO A 238 -10.85 2.63 -31.04
N HIS A 239 -10.35 3.54 -30.22
CA HIS A 239 -10.96 4.85 -29.95
C HIS A 239 -10.20 6.02 -30.60
N HIS A 240 -9.15 5.76 -31.39
CA HIS A 240 -8.30 6.77 -32.04
C HIS A 240 -8.32 6.69 -33.58
N LYS A 241 -9.34 6.04 -34.17
CA LYS A 241 -9.69 6.13 -35.59
C LYS A 241 -11.00 6.89 -35.77
#